data_AF-A0A959HJ08-F1
#
_entry.id   AF-A0A959HJ08-F1
#
_cell.length_a   1.000
_cell.length_b   1.000
_cell.length_c   1.000
_cell.angle_alpha   90.00
_cell.angle_beta   90.00
_cell.angle_gamma   90.00
#
_symmetry.space_group_name_H-M   'P 1'
#
loop_
_entity.id
_entity.type
_entity.pdbx_description
1 polymer ?
#
loop_
_entity_poly.entity_id
_entity_poly.type
_entity_poly.pdbx_seq_one_letter_code
_entity_poly.pdbx_strand_id
1 'polypeptide(L)'
;PMMIIPEMFNKTTPTMEKIINLIVSSMVKRKIEGVEYGVALISEGVFHILSEEEIKNCGVTFTYDAHGHPELGNVSKANVFNILLQEKLKALGLDIKSRPMDAGYELRCCRPIGFDLTLCTLLGIGVKDLYDQGVSGCIVSADAEGNISPLFLSDFENSEGKIPPRLVNVESTIAKLCFRNLDFLAPKDFDKAKAYLPDPAEYEFNRLLNW
;
A
#
# COMPACT_ATOMS: atom_id res chain seq x y z
N PRO A 1 -2.37 -6.21 13.20
CA PRO A 1 -2.33 -6.57 11.76
C PRO A 1 -1.14 -5.85 11.10
N MET A 2 -0.77 -6.21 9.87
CA MET A 2 0.29 -5.53 9.12
C MET A 2 -0.32 -4.77 7.94
N MET A 3 0.15 -3.56 7.67
CA MET A 3 -0.18 -2.78 6.48
C MET A 3 1.11 -2.27 5.86
N ILE A 4 1.26 -2.48 4.55
CA ILE A 4 2.47 -2.10 3.80
C ILE A 4 2.03 -1.23 2.62
N ILE A 5 2.54 0.00 2.59
CA ILE A 5 2.33 0.96 1.49
C ILE A 5 3.67 1.40 0.91
N PRO A 6 3.72 1.84 -0.37
CA PRO A 6 4.95 2.29 -1.02
C PRO A 6 5.72 3.35 -0.23
N GLU A 7 5.00 4.30 0.33
CA GLU A 7 5.56 5.47 1.01
C GLU A 7 6.28 5.11 2.31
N MET A 8 6.11 3.89 2.83
CA MET A 8 6.89 3.44 3.98
C MET A 8 8.38 3.30 3.67
N PHE A 9 8.74 3.06 2.41
CA PHE A 9 10.11 2.90 1.93
C PHE A 9 10.75 4.26 1.58
N ASN A 10 10.50 5.30 2.38
CA ASN A 10 10.99 6.65 2.16
C ASN A 10 12.48 6.86 2.50
N LYS A 11 13.08 5.96 3.29
CA LYS A 11 14.49 6.02 3.74
C LYS A 11 15.30 4.80 3.31
N THR A 12 14.73 3.92 2.49
CA THR A 12 15.35 2.65 2.12
C THR A 12 14.78 2.12 0.81
N THR A 13 15.59 1.45 0.00
CA THR A 13 15.08 0.82 -1.23
C THR A 13 14.15 -0.33 -0.88
N PRO A 14 12.94 -0.40 -1.44
CA PRO A 14 12.05 -1.55 -1.28
C PRO A 14 12.67 -2.79 -1.90
N THR A 15 12.56 -3.92 -1.21
CA THR A 15 12.88 -5.23 -1.77
C THR A 15 11.77 -6.20 -1.38
N MET A 16 11.63 -7.27 -2.15
CA MET A 16 10.66 -8.31 -1.85
C MET A 16 10.96 -8.93 -0.48
N GLU A 17 12.24 -9.15 -0.18
CA GLU A 17 12.66 -9.65 1.13
C GLU A 17 12.22 -8.74 2.28
N LYS A 18 12.40 -7.41 2.17
CA LYS A 18 11.96 -6.49 3.23
C LYS A 18 10.45 -6.56 3.45
N ILE A 19 9.66 -6.61 2.37
CA ILE A 19 8.21 -6.73 2.46
C ILE A 19 7.81 -8.03 3.15
N ILE A 20 8.43 -9.16 2.77
CA ILE A 20 8.19 -10.46 3.41
C ILE A 20 8.62 -10.44 4.89
N ASN A 21 9.77 -9.85 5.21
CA ASN A 21 10.26 -9.75 6.59
C ASN A 21 9.34 -8.88 7.46
N LEU A 22 8.71 -7.82 6.94
CA LEU A 22 7.67 -7.06 7.65
C LEU A 22 6.46 -7.94 7.97
N ILE A 23 6.02 -8.78 7.03
CA ILE A 23 4.90 -9.71 7.27
C ILE A 23 5.27 -10.74 8.35
N VAL A 24 6.46 -11.35 8.26
CA VAL A 24 6.97 -12.31 9.25
C VAL A 24 7.10 -11.66 10.62
N SER A 25 7.59 -10.42 10.69
CA SER A 25 7.65 -9.62 11.91
C SER A 25 6.30 -9.55 12.61
N SER A 26 5.24 -9.26 11.85
CA SER A 26 3.87 -9.23 12.38
C SER A 26 3.38 -10.60 12.84
N MET A 27 3.64 -11.66 12.06
CA MET A 27 3.24 -13.02 12.41
C MET A 27 3.89 -13.50 13.71
N VAL A 28 5.19 -13.28 13.87
CA VAL A 28 5.93 -13.68 15.08
C VAL A 28 5.50 -12.83 16.27
N LYS A 29 5.29 -11.52 16.09
CA LYS A 29 4.76 -10.65 17.14
C LYS A 29 3.43 -11.17 17.69
N ARG A 30 2.50 -11.52 16.82
CA ARG A 30 1.19 -12.05 17.21
C ARG A 30 1.30 -13.42 17.87
N LYS A 31 2.21 -14.28 17.42
CA LYS A 31 2.48 -15.58 18.04
C LYS A 31 3.02 -15.44 19.47
N ILE A 32 3.90 -14.46 19.72
CA ILE A 32 4.38 -14.11 21.07
C ILE A 32 3.23 -13.68 21.99
N GLU A 33 2.21 -13.03 21.43
CA GLU A 33 1.03 -12.56 22.14
C GLU A 33 -0.08 -13.63 22.26
N GLY A 34 0.16 -14.85 21.77
CA GLY A 34 -0.79 -15.95 21.81
C GLY A 34 -1.93 -15.80 20.81
N VAL A 35 -1.76 -15.00 19.75
CA VAL A 35 -2.76 -14.80 18.70
C VAL A 35 -2.34 -15.50 17.41
N GLU A 36 -3.12 -16.50 16.99
CA GLU A 36 -2.76 -17.42 15.90
C GLU A 36 -3.39 -17.08 14.54
N TYR A 37 -4.03 -15.92 14.42
CA TYR A 37 -4.64 -15.45 13.18
C TYR A 37 -4.29 -13.98 12.92
N GLY A 38 -4.36 -13.55 11.67
CA GLY A 38 -4.09 -12.16 11.30
C GLY A 38 -4.33 -11.89 9.81
N VAL A 39 -4.13 -10.64 9.43
CA VAL A 39 -4.22 -10.16 8.05
C VAL A 39 -3.04 -9.22 7.80
N ALA A 40 -2.39 -9.39 6.66
CA ALA A 40 -1.43 -8.44 6.12
C ALA A 40 -2.05 -7.78 4.88
N LEU A 41 -2.14 -6.45 4.88
CA LEU A 41 -2.62 -5.65 3.75
C LEU A 41 -1.41 -5.07 3.04
N ILE A 42 -1.35 -5.26 1.73
CA ILE A 42 -0.26 -4.76 0.89
C ILE A 42 -0.90 -3.94 -0.22
N SER A 43 -0.53 -2.67 -0.32
CA SER A 43 -0.98 -1.82 -1.41
C SER A 43 -0.42 -2.32 -2.75
N GLU A 44 -1.24 -2.40 -3.80
CA GLU A 44 -0.77 -2.77 -5.14
C GLU A 44 0.45 -1.92 -5.59
N GLY A 45 0.49 -0.66 -5.15
CA GLY A 45 1.53 0.29 -5.51
C GLY A 45 2.96 -0.15 -5.15
N VAL A 46 3.16 -1.11 -4.22
CA VAL A 46 4.53 -1.55 -3.90
C VAL A 46 5.22 -2.18 -5.09
N PHE A 47 4.49 -2.80 -6.03
CA PHE A 47 5.10 -3.34 -7.25
C PHE A 47 5.66 -2.26 -8.18
N HIS A 48 5.11 -1.03 -8.14
CA HIS A 48 5.59 0.06 -8.98
C HIS A 48 6.89 0.69 -8.48
N ILE A 49 7.26 0.45 -7.22
CA ILE A 49 8.50 0.97 -6.63
C ILE A 49 9.61 -0.09 -6.53
N LEU A 50 9.31 -1.36 -6.82
CA LEU A 50 10.31 -2.42 -6.91
C LEU A 50 11.10 -2.28 -8.22
N SER A 51 12.40 -2.61 -8.18
CA SER A 51 13.22 -2.65 -9.38
C SER A 51 12.82 -3.80 -10.30
N GLU A 52 13.07 -3.67 -11.61
CA GLU A 52 12.86 -4.78 -12.54
C GLU A 52 13.65 -6.04 -12.16
N GLU A 53 14.83 -5.87 -11.57
CA GLU A 53 15.69 -6.97 -11.12
C GLU A 53 15.02 -7.74 -9.97
N GLU A 54 14.49 -7.05 -8.96
CA GLU A 54 13.72 -7.66 -7.88
C GLU A 54 12.52 -8.45 -8.42
N ILE A 55 11.80 -7.86 -9.38
CA ILE A 55 10.64 -8.48 -10.02
C ILE A 55 11.04 -9.75 -10.79
N LYS A 56 12.12 -9.71 -11.58
CA LYS A 56 12.62 -10.87 -12.35
C LYS A 56 13.15 -11.99 -11.45
N ASN A 57 13.83 -11.64 -10.34
CA ASN A 57 14.39 -12.60 -9.40
C ASN A 57 13.33 -13.39 -8.62
N CYS A 58 12.07 -12.94 -8.62
CA CYS A 58 10.96 -13.65 -7.98
C CYS A 58 10.52 -14.93 -8.72
N GLY A 59 11.08 -15.23 -9.89
CA GLY A 59 10.70 -16.40 -10.69
C GLY A 59 9.30 -16.31 -11.31
N VAL A 60 8.67 -15.13 -11.26
CA VAL A 60 7.36 -14.86 -11.85
C VAL A 60 7.55 -14.32 -13.26
N THR A 61 6.99 -15.00 -14.25
CA THR A 61 7.01 -14.53 -15.65
C THR A 61 5.97 -13.42 -15.81
N PHE A 62 6.43 -12.17 -15.89
CA PHE A 62 5.57 -11.04 -16.26
C PHE A 62 5.44 -11.00 -17.79
N THR A 63 4.23 -10.75 -18.29
CA THR A 63 4.08 -10.21 -19.65
C THR A 63 4.54 -8.76 -19.64
N TYR A 64 5.01 -8.23 -20.77
CA TYR A 64 5.51 -6.87 -20.90
C TYR A 64 4.69 -6.15 -21.96
N ASP A 65 4.37 -4.88 -21.74
CA ASP A 65 3.66 -4.05 -22.70
C ASP A 65 4.57 -3.65 -23.88
N ALA A 66 4.02 -2.93 -24.86
CA ALA A 66 4.75 -2.46 -26.04
C ALA A 66 5.89 -1.48 -25.72
N HIS A 67 5.97 -0.97 -24.49
CA HIS A 67 6.99 -0.03 -24.02
C HIS A 67 8.03 -0.69 -23.11
N GLY A 68 7.93 -2.01 -22.88
CA GLY A 68 8.86 -2.77 -22.05
C GLY A 68 8.56 -2.70 -20.55
N HIS A 69 7.38 -2.22 -20.15
CA HIS A 69 6.96 -2.27 -18.74
C HIS A 69 6.23 -3.59 -18.44
N PRO A 70 6.45 -4.21 -17.27
CA PRO A 70 5.73 -5.41 -16.90
C PRO A 70 4.22 -5.14 -16.75
N GLU A 71 3.39 -5.94 -17.43
CA GLU A 71 1.94 -5.98 -17.32
C GLU A 71 1.54 -6.63 -15.98
N LEU A 72 1.61 -5.83 -14.93
CA LEU A 72 1.28 -6.24 -13.56
C LEU A 72 -0.21 -6.62 -13.38
N GLY A 73 -1.09 -6.32 -14.35
CA GLY A 73 -2.54 -6.57 -14.25
C GLY A 73 -2.96 -8.03 -14.44
N ASN A 74 -2.15 -8.84 -15.12
CA ASN A 74 -2.48 -10.23 -15.47
C ASN A 74 -1.95 -11.26 -14.46
N VAL A 75 -1.21 -10.81 -13.44
CA VAL A 75 -0.61 -11.67 -12.41
C VAL A 75 -1.25 -11.36 -11.06
N SER A 76 -1.67 -12.41 -10.33
CA SER A 76 -2.12 -12.26 -8.95
C SER A 76 -0.95 -11.85 -8.05
N LYS A 77 -0.91 -10.58 -7.71
CA LYS A 77 0.11 -9.95 -6.85
C LYS A 77 0.11 -10.55 -5.45
N ALA A 78 -1.08 -10.78 -4.88
CA ALA A 78 -1.19 -11.45 -3.59
C ALA A 78 -0.61 -12.86 -3.65
N ASN A 79 -0.82 -13.60 -4.75
CA ASN A 79 -0.26 -14.95 -4.90
C ASN A 79 1.27 -14.94 -4.94
N VAL A 80 1.90 -13.96 -5.61
CA VAL A 80 3.36 -13.80 -5.62
C VAL A 80 3.92 -13.65 -4.20
N PHE A 81 3.38 -12.69 -3.43
CA PHE A 81 3.81 -12.52 -2.04
C PHE A 81 3.54 -13.75 -1.19
N ASN A 82 2.42 -14.44 -1.42
CA ASN A 82 2.06 -15.62 -0.66
C ASN A 82 3.03 -16.80 -0.90
N ILE A 83 3.49 -17.02 -2.13
CA ILE A 83 4.49 -18.05 -2.44
C ILE A 83 5.79 -17.76 -1.70
N LEU A 84 6.33 -16.54 -1.85
CA LEU A 84 7.58 -16.14 -1.21
C LEU A 84 7.49 -16.17 0.32
N LEU A 85 6.35 -15.79 0.87
CA LEU A 85 6.08 -15.89 2.30
C LEU A 85 6.10 -17.35 2.76
N GLN A 86 5.43 -18.27 2.04
CA GLN A 86 5.41 -19.70 2.39
C GLN A 86 6.80 -20.32 2.33
N GLU A 87 7.62 -19.95 1.34
CA GLU A 87 9.02 -20.37 1.26
C GLU A 87 9.84 -19.86 2.46
N LYS A 88 9.69 -18.58 2.81
CA LYS A 88 10.37 -17.99 3.98
C LYS A 88 9.92 -18.65 5.28
N LEU A 89 8.62 -18.87 5.48
CA LEU A 89 8.08 -19.53 6.67
C LEU A 89 8.61 -20.97 6.79
N LYS A 90 8.68 -21.71 5.68
CA LYS A 90 9.26 -23.06 5.64
C LYS A 90 10.74 -23.05 6.01
N ALA A 91 11.52 -22.10 5.48
CA ALA A 91 12.93 -21.94 5.81
C ALA A 91 13.16 -21.59 7.30
N LEU A 92 12.22 -20.86 7.91
CA LEU A 92 12.22 -20.53 9.33
C LEU A 92 11.66 -21.65 10.23
N GLY A 93 11.14 -22.75 9.66
CA GLY A 93 10.50 -23.83 10.42
C GLY A 93 9.16 -23.43 11.06
N LEU A 94 8.49 -22.40 10.53
CA LEU A 94 7.21 -21.92 11.03
C LEU A 94 6.05 -22.55 10.25
N ASP A 95 5.26 -23.39 10.92
CA ASP A 95 4.02 -23.95 10.36
C ASP A 95 2.86 -22.96 10.51
N ILE A 96 2.74 -22.05 9.55
CA ILE A 96 1.67 -21.05 9.47
C ILE A 96 1.05 -21.10 8.07
N LYS A 97 -0.28 -21.31 8.02
CA LYS A 97 -1.03 -21.29 6.75
C LYS A 97 -1.35 -19.86 6.34
N SER A 98 -1.01 -19.51 5.11
CA SER A 98 -1.37 -18.22 4.49
C SER A 98 -2.24 -18.45 3.25
N ARG A 99 -3.14 -17.50 2.95
CA ARG A 99 -3.99 -17.52 1.77
C ARG A 99 -3.95 -16.15 1.09
N PRO A 100 -3.68 -16.08 -0.22
CA PRO A 100 -3.70 -14.83 -0.95
C PRO A 100 -5.15 -14.39 -1.22
N MET A 101 -5.37 -13.08 -1.24
CA MET A 101 -6.59 -12.44 -1.72
C MET A 101 -6.20 -11.14 -2.42
N ASP A 102 -6.60 -10.99 -3.68
CA ASP A 102 -6.56 -9.71 -4.36
C ASP A 102 -7.94 -9.06 -4.25
N ALA A 103 -7.98 -7.75 -3.96
CA ALA A 103 -9.21 -6.98 -3.95
C ALA A 103 -9.05 -5.69 -4.75
N GLY A 104 -9.82 -5.54 -5.83
CA GLY A 104 -9.70 -4.42 -6.75
C GLY A 104 -10.96 -4.19 -7.58
N TYR A 105 -11.20 -5.04 -8.59
CA TYR A 105 -12.33 -4.87 -9.51
C TYR A 105 -13.69 -4.86 -8.79
N GLU A 106 -13.85 -5.72 -7.79
CA GLU A 106 -15.06 -5.79 -6.96
C GLU A 106 -15.27 -4.54 -6.11
N LEU A 107 -14.18 -3.85 -5.73
CA LEU A 107 -14.25 -2.61 -4.96
C LEU A 107 -14.63 -1.42 -5.85
N ARG A 108 -14.20 -1.42 -7.13
CA ARG A 108 -14.48 -0.35 -8.09
C ARG A 108 -15.91 -0.34 -8.63
N CYS A 109 -16.57 -1.51 -8.62
CA CYS A 109 -17.92 -1.68 -9.17
C CYS A 109 -18.99 -1.88 -8.07
N CYS A 110 -18.65 -1.57 -6.82
CA CYS A 110 -19.62 -1.64 -5.72
C CYS A 110 -20.64 -0.48 -5.81
N ARG A 111 -21.79 -0.64 -5.15
CA ARG A 111 -22.78 0.44 -5.09
C ARG A 111 -22.19 1.58 -4.24
N PRO A 112 -22.25 2.85 -4.71
CA PRO A 112 -21.73 3.98 -3.97
C PRO A 112 -22.47 4.14 -2.64
N ILE A 113 -21.73 4.56 -1.61
CA ILE A 113 -22.32 4.86 -0.29
C ILE A 113 -22.95 6.28 -0.29
N GLY A 114 -23.64 6.64 0.79
CA GLY A 114 -24.31 7.94 0.90
C GLY A 114 -23.36 9.14 0.73
N PHE A 115 -22.11 9.01 1.20
CA PHE A 115 -21.09 10.03 0.98
C PHE A 115 -20.78 10.21 -0.51
N ASP A 116 -20.46 9.13 -1.22
CA ASP A 116 -20.14 9.18 -2.65
C ASP A 116 -21.32 9.71 -3.48
N LEU A 117 -22.55 9.29 -3.17
CA LEU A 117 -23.75 9.80 -3.83
C LEU A 117 -23.90 11.30 -3.66
N THR A 118 -23.68 11.81 -2.44
CA THR A 118 -23.78 13.23 -2.13
C THR A 118 -22.68 14.01 -2.85
N LEU A 119 -21.44 13.57 -2.72
CA LEU A 119 -20.28 14.21 -3.35
C LEU A 119 -20.41 14.22 -4.87
N CYS A 120 -20.70 13.10 -5.51
CA CYS A 120 -20.83 13.02 -6.97
C CYS A 120 -22.01 13.85 -7.49
N THR A 121 -23.14 13.89 -6.76
CA THR A 121 -24.27 14.75 -7.12
C THR A 121 -23.87 16.22 -7.06
N LEU A 122 -23.20 16.61 -5.98
CA LEU A 122 -22.74 17.98 -5.78
C LEU A 122 -21.71 18.40 -6.85
N LEU A 123 -20.75 17.54 -7.17
CA LEU A 123 -19.80 17.77 -8.26
C LEU A 123 -20.52 17.94 -9.60
N GLY A 124 -21.54 17.12 -9.89
CA GLY A 124 -22.35 17.25 -11.10
C GLY A 124 -23.14 18.55 -11.19
N ILE A 125 -23.72 19.01 -10.06
CA ILE A 125 -24.38 20.31 -9.97
C ILE A 125 -23.36 21.44 -10.16
N GLY A 126 -22.19 21.33 -9.52
CA GLY A 126 -21.10 22.30 -9.63
C GLY A 126 -20.56 22.48 -11.04
N VAL A 127 -20.57 21.42 -11.88
CA VAL A 127 -20.25 21.54 -13.31
C VAL A 127 -21.20 22.52 -14.00
N LYS A 128 -22.51 22.42 -13.74
CA LYS A 128 -23.51 23.31 -14.34
C LYS A 128 -23.36 24.74 -13.85
N ASP A 129 -23.15 24.92 -12.55
CA ASP A 129 -22.96 26.23 -11.93
C ASP A 129 -21.75 26.98 -12.52
N LEU A 130 -20.59 26.32 -12.60
CA LEU A 130 -19.38 26.89 -13.21
C LEU A 130 -19.54 27.15 -14.71
N TYR A 131 -20.26 26.27 -15.42
CA TYR A 131 -20.57 26.47 -16.83
C TYR A 131 -21.42 27.73 -17.07
N ASP A 132 -22.45 27.95 -16.24
CA ASP A 132 -23.32 29.13 -16.35
C ASP A 132 -22.60 30.44 -16.03
N GLN A 133 -21.57 30.36 -15.18
CA GLN A 133 -20.65 31.47 -14.89
C GLN A 133 -19.61 31.68 -16.01
N GLY A 134 -19.58 30.82 -17.04
CA GLY A 134 -18.64 30.90 -18.15
C GLY A 134 -17.22 30.44 -17.81
N VAL A 135 -17.04 29.71 -16.70
CA VAL A 135 -15.73 29.19 -16.28
C VAL A 135 -15.43 27.89 -17.03
N SER A 136 -14.25 27.80 -17.64
CA SER A 136 -13.82 26.65 -18.45
C SER A 136 -12.39 26.26 -18.13
N GLY A 137 -12.00 25.02 -18.45
CA GLY A 137 -10.64 24.51 -18.23
C GLY A 137 -10.29 24.24 -16.75
N CYS A 138 -11.29 23.96 -15.91
CA CYS A 138 -11.10 23.66 -14.49
C CYS A 138 -11.67 22.30 -14.09
N ILE A 139 -11.19 21.77 -12.96
CA ILE A 139 -11.77 20.67 -12.22
C ILE A 139 -12.77 21.26 -11.20
N VAL A 140 -13.96 20.67 -11.12
CA VAL A 140 -14.94 21.04 -10.09
C VAL A 140 -14.50 20.47 -8.75
N SER A 141 -14.43 21.32 -7.73
CA SER A 141 -14.17 20.94 -6.35
C SER A 141 -15.35 21.33 -5.46
N ALA A 142 -15.61 20.51 -4.46
CA ALA A 142 -16.61 20.76 -3.43
C ALA A 142 -15.97 20.56 -2.05
N ASP A 143 -16.20 21.50 -1.14
CA ASP A 143 -15.83 21.33 0.27
C ASP A 143 -16.94 20.60 1.08
N ALA A 144 -16.70 20.41 2.37
CA ALA A 144 -17.63 19.72 3.26
C ALA A 144 -18.93 20.50 3.54
N GLU A 145 -18.94 21.81 3.32
CA GLU A 145 -20.14 22.65 3.45
C GLU A 145 -20.98 22.66 2.17
N GLY A 146 -20.38 22.22 1.06
CA GLY A 146 -21.01 22.12 -0.25
C GLY A 146 -20.66 23.27 -1.19
N ASN A 147 -19.67 24.11 -0.84
CA ASN A 147 -19.26 25.22 -1.67
C ASN A 147 -18.50 24.71 -2.90
N ILE A 148 -18.90 25.19 -4.08
CA ILE A 148 -18.26 24.84 -5.35
C ILE A 148 -17.12 25.81 -5.63
N SER A 149 -15.97 25.28 -6.03
CA SER A 149 -14.81 26.07 -6.47
C SER A 149 -14.15 25.46 -7.70
N PRO A 150 -13.70 26.29 -8.66
CA PRO A 150 -12.90 25.82 -9.79
C PRO A 150 -11.44 25.61 -9.37
N LEU A 151 -10.87 24.47 -9.71
CA LEU A 151 -9.45 24.17 -9.56
C LEU A 151 -8.79 24.08 -10.94
N PHE A 152 -7.77 24.90 -11.21
CA PHE A 152 -7.11 24.89 -12.52
C PHE A 152 -5.91 23.96 -12.52
N LEU A 153 -5.69 23.21 -13.60
CA LEU A 153 -4.58 22.26 -13.69
C LEU A 153 -3.23 22.94 -13.49
N SER A 154 -3.08 24.17 -13.98
CA SER A 154 -1.90 25.02 -13.80
C SER A 154 -1.51 25.24 -12.33
N ASP A 155 -2.46 25.14 -11.40
CA ASP A 155 -2.20 25.31 -9.97
C ASP A 155 -1.53 24.08 -9.34
N PHE A 156 -1.59 22.93 -10.04
CA PHE A 156 -1.07 21.63 -9.58
C PHE A 156 0.07 21.11 -10.46
N GLU A 157 0.35 21.75 -11.58
CA GLU A 157 1.44 21.39 -12.46
C GLU A 157 2.80 21.63 -11.80
N ASN A 158 3.71 20.68 -11.97
CA ASN A 158 5.11 20.87 -11.62
C ASN A 158 5.83 21.71 -12.70
N SER A 159 7.13 21.94 -12.53
CA SER A 159 7.95 22.67 -13.50
C SER A 159 8.01 22.07 -14.92
N GLU A 160 7.54 20.84 -15.10
CA GLU A 160 7.45 20.14 -16.39
C GLU A 160 6.03 20.16 -16.99
N GLY A 161 5.06 20.85 -16.36
CA GLY A 161 3.66 20.88 -16.80
C GLY A 161 2.90 19.57 -16.52
N LYS A 162 3.38 18.74 -15.59
CA LYS A 162 2.71 17.49 -15.19
C LYS A 162 2.09 17.63 -13.81
N ILE A 163 0.93 17.02 -13.61
CA ILE A 163 0.28 16.92 -12.30
C ILE A 163 0.85 15.70 -11.57
N PRO A 164 1.63 15.88 -10.49
CA PRO A 164 2.16 14.75 -9.75
C PRO A 164 1.06 14.06 -8.93
N PRO A 165 1.15 12.73 -8.72
CA PRO A 165 0.25 12.04 -7.82
C PRO A 165 0.42 12.53 -6.38
N ARG A 166 -0.68 12.66 -5.63
CA ARG A 166 -0.64 12.98 -4.20
C ARG A 166 -0.44 11.70 -3.39
N LEU A 167 0.79 11.46 -2.97
CA LEU A 167 1.17 10.30 -2.15
C LEU A 167 0.79 10.48 -0.68
N VAL A 168 0.80 9.38 0.07
CA VAL A 168 0.58 9.40 1.52
C VAL A 168 1.71 10.16 2.21
N ASN A 169 1.37 11.20 2.96
CA ASN A 169 2.32 11.84 3.86
C ASN A 169 2.50 10.98 5.13
N VAL A 170 3.58 10.20 5.17
CA VAL A 170 3.91 9.33 6.32
C VAL A 170 4.19 10.10 7.61
N GLU A 171 4.50 11.39 7.52
CA GLU A 171 4.71 12.25 8.68
C GLU A 171 3.41 12.80 9.27
N SER A 172 2.29 12.63 8.56
CA SER A 172 0.97 13.08 9.03
C SER A 172 0.53 12.34 10.31
N THR A 173 -0.28 13.02 11.12
CA THR A 173 -0.81 12.46 12.37
C THR A 173 -1.56 11.14 12.13
N ILE A 174 -2.39 11.08 11.09
CA ILE A 174 -3.16 9.88 10.77
C ILE A 174 -2.26 8.70 10.38
N ALA A 175 -1.24 8.92 9.55
CA ALA A 175 -0.30 7.87 9.16
C ALA A 175 0.48 7.35 10.38
N LYS A 176 1.00 8.25 11.21
CA LYS A 176 1.70 7.90 12.46
C LYS A 176 0.83 7.11 13.42
N LEU A 177 -0.44 7.48 13.58
CA LEU A 177 -1.39 6.73 14.40
C LEU A 177 -1.64 5.33 13.84
N CYS A 178 -1.82 5.19 12.52
CA CYS A 178 -1.95 3.87 11.89
C CYS A 178 -0.72 3.00 12.12
N PHE A 179 0.49 3.50 11.85
CA PHE A 179 1.73 2.74 12.01
C PHE A 179 2.00 2.31 13.45
N ARG A 180 1.68 3.16 14.43
CA ARG A 180 1.80 2.83 15.87
C ARG A 180 0.89 1.69 16.34
N ASN A 181 -0.17 1.38 15.58
CA ASN A 181 -1.12 0.32 15.91
C ASN A 181 -0.93 -0.94 15.04
N LEU A 182 0.15 -1.01 14.25
CA LEU A 182 0.53 -2.25 13.56
C LEU A 182 1.17 -3.23 14.55
N ASP A 183 1.01 -4.52 14.26
CA ASP A 183 1.73 -5.57 15.00
C ASP A 183 3.05 -5.83 14.30
N PHE A 184 4.17 -5.61 14.99
CA PHE A 184 5.51 -5.92 14.51
C PHE A 184 6.46 -6.17 15.67
N LEU A 185 7.59 -6.82 15.39
CA LEU A 185 8.67 -7.01 16.36
C LEU A 185 9.38 -5.69 16.62
N ALA A 186 9.52 -5.37 17.90
CA ALA A 186 10.38 -4.32 18.42
C ALA A 186 11.50 -4.93 19.27
N PRO A 187 12.56 -4.18 19.64
CA PRO A 187 13.67 -4.70 20.43
C PRO A 187 13.27 -5.42 21.73
N LYS A 188 12.19 -4.97 22.37
CA LYS A 188 11.62 -5.60 23.58
C LYS A 188 11.10 -7.03 23.37
N ASP A 189 10.79 -7.41 22.13
CA ASP A 189 10.22 -8.71 21.78
C ASP A 189 11.31 -9.73 21.42
N PHE A 190 12.57 -9.31 21.25
CA PHE A 190 13.65 -10.14 20.71
C PHE A 190 13.90 -11.41 21.52
N ASP A 191 13.90 -11.35 22.85
CA ASP A 191 14.13 -12.54 23.68
C ASP A 191 13.05 -13.59 23.50
N LYS A 192 11.79 -13.17 23.32
CA LYS A 192 10.68 -14.09 23.03
C LYS A 192 10.70 -14.55 21.58
N ALA A 193 11.12 -13.69 20.66
CA ALA A 193 11.20 -13.98 19.23
C ALA A 193 12.30 -15.01 18.87
N LYS A 194 13.36 -15.15 19.69
CA LYS A 194 14.40 -16.18 19.52
C LYS A 194 13.85 -17.61 19.50
N ALA A 195 12.65 -17.84 20.05
CA ALA A 195 11.98 -19.14 19.96
C ALA A 195 11.47 -19.47 18.53
N TYR A 196 11.37 -18.46 17.67
CA TYR A 196 10.76 -18.55 16.33
C TYR A 196 11.69 -18.11 15.21
N LEU A 197 12.69 -17.27 15.52
CA LEU A 197 13.59 -16.66 14.54
C LEU A 197 15.05 -16.81 14.99
N PRO A 198 15.98 -17.17 14.07
CA PRO A 198 17.40 -17.29 14.38
C PRO A 198 18.03 -15.94 14.75
N ASP A 199 17.71 -14.88 13.98
CA ASP A 199 18.06 -13.49 14.30
C ASP A 199 16.81 -12.60 14.23
N PRO A 200 16.15 -12.31 15.37
CA PRO A 200 14.98 -11.44 15.41
C PRO A 200 15.25 -10.01 14.91
N ALA A 201 16.50 -9.55 14.94
CA ALA A 201 16.82 -8.17 14.59
C ALA A 201 16.69 -7.93 13.07
N GLU A 202 16.78 -8.96 12.23
CA GLU A 202 16.52 -8.88 10.78
C GLU A 202 15.06 -8.60 10.45
N TYR A 203 14.14 -8.82 11.41
CA TYR A 203 12.70 -8.66 11.26
C TYR A 203 12.17 -7.46 12.05
N GLU A 204 13.04 -6.62 12.62
CA GLU A 204 12.63 -5.45 13.37
C GLU A 204 12.14 -4.34 12.42
N PHE A 205 10.96 -3.80 12.70
CA PHE A 205 10.23 -2.92 11.80
C PHE A 205 11.00 -1.65 11.43
N ASN A 206 11.57 -0.95 12.41
CA ASN A 206 12.27 0.31 12.14
C ASN A 206 13.58 0.06 11.40
N ARG A 207 14.31 -1.01 11.70
CA ARG A 207 15.52 -1.41 11.00
C ARG A 207 15.24 -1.78 9.54
N LEU A 208 14.14 -2.48 9.26
CA LEU A 208 13.74 -2.80 7.88
C LEU A 208 13.44 -1.56 7.05
N LEU A 209 12.89 -0.51 7.67
CA LEU A 209 12.46 0.73 7.01
C LEU A 209 13.46 1.89 7.15
N ASN A 210 14.54 1.72 7.91
CA ASN A 210 15.46 2.77 8.35
C ASN A 210 14.77 3.93 9.11
N TRP A 211 13.75 3.62 9.92
CA TRP A 211 12.93 4.62 10.61
C TRP A 211 13.53 5.15 11.91
#